data_AF-A0A1S4BJ06-F1
#
_entry.id   AF-A0A1S4BJ06-F1
#
_cell.length_a   1.000
_cell.length_b   1.000
_cell.length_c   1.000
_cell.angle_alpha   90.00
_cell.angle_beta   90.00
_cell.angle_gamma   90.00
#
_symmetry.space_group_name_H-M   'P 1'
#
loop_
_entity.id
_entity.type
_entity.pdbx_description
1 polymer ?
#
loop_
_entity_poly.entity_id
_entity_poly.type
_entity_poly.pdbx_seq_one_letter_code
_entity_poly.pdbx_strand_id
1 'polypeptide(L)'
;MGESNLIIRQAQGEWETRDVKLLPYRKHVEDLRKWFKSVEFRYIPRFHNELADALATLDSMLPYPGNVHIDQLEIQIRERHGYCSAIEIEPDVQPWYPNIKRFLEEKEYPEQASGDQKRTIRRLSSGFFLSGEVLYKLQISTF
;
A
#
# COMPACT_ATOMS: atom_id res chain seq x y z
N MET A 1 6.51 7.77 -2.25
CA MET A 1 7.49 7.88 -1.15
C MET A 1 8.74 7.11 -1.56
N GLY A 2 9.93 7.48 -1.07
CA GLY A 2 11.16 6.72 -1.34
C GLY A 2 12.33 7.17 -0.46
N GLU A 3 13.42 6.40 -0.47
CA GLU A 3 14.60 6.66 0.34
C GLU A 3 15.68 7.51 -0.38
N SER A 4 15.55 7.72 -1.69
CA SER A 4 16.52 8.53 -2.44
C SER A 4 16.10 10.00 -2.45
N ASN A 5 16.73 10.78 -1.57
CA ASN A 5 16.51 12.23 -1.48
C ASN A 5 16.83 12.94 -2.81
N LEU A 6 17.86 12.49 -3.53
CA LEU A 6 18.22 13.03 -4.86
C LEU A 6 17.07 12.87 -5.86
N ILE A 7 16.56 11.65 -6.01
CA ILE A 7 15.50 11.35 -6.98
C ILE A 7 14.20 12.07 -6.60
N ILE A 8 13.92 12.18 -5.30
CA ILE A 8 12.73 12.88 -4.81
C ILE A 8 12.79 14.37 -5.16
N ARG A 9 13.92 15.04 -4.91
CA ARG A 9 14.09 16.46 -5.26
C ARG A 9 14.06 16.69 -6.77
N GLN A 10 14.58 15.75 -7.56
CA GLN A 10 14.46 15.80 -9.02
C GLN A 10 13.01 15.64 -9.48
N ALA A 11 12.25 14.72 -8.89
CA ALA A 11 10.83 14.49 -9.21
C ALA A 11 9.92 15.65 -8.76
N GLN A 12 10.28 16.35 -7.68
CA GLN A 12 9.62 17.59 -7.25
C GLN A 12 9.94 18.78 -8.16
N GLY A 13 10.97 18.68 -9.01
CA GLY A 13 11.45 19.76 -9.85
C GLY A 13 12.33 20.77 -9.12
N GLU A 14 12.74 20.48 -7.88
CA GLU A 14 13.65 21.34 -7.11
C GLU A 14 15.07 21.30 -7.68
N TRP A 15 15.50 20.13 -8.16
CA TRP A 15 16.87 19.88 -8.63
C TRP A 15 16.87 19.41 -10.09
N GLU A 16 17.80 19.93 -10.89
CA GLU A 16 18.01 19.47 -12.27
C GLU A 16 18.99 18.29 -12.33
N THR A 17 18.71 17.33 -13.23
CA THR A 17 19.68 16.29 -13.59
C THR A 17 20.43 16.70 -14.86
N ARG A 18 21.76 16.64 -14.80
CA ARG A 18 22.64 16.81 -15.97
C ARG A 18 23.12 15.49 -16.54
N ASP A 19 22.76 14.38 -15.90
CA ASP A 19 23.12 13.04 -16.37
C ASP A 19 22.22 12.66 -17.55
N VAL A 20 22.85 12.46 -18.71
CA VAL A 20 22.18 12.11 -19.96
C VAL A 20 21.40 10.79 -19.82
N LYS A 21 21.84 9.87 -18.95
CA LYS A 21 21.15 8.60 -18.70
C LYS A 21 19.87 8.77 -17.90
N LEU A 22 19.76 9.83 -17.09
CA LEU A 22 18.60 10.08 -16.23
C LEU A 22 17.56 11.01 -16.86
N LEU A 23 17.93 11.75 -17.92
CA LEU A 23 17.00 12.61 -18.66
C LEU A 23 15.75 11.88 -19.19
N PRO A 24 15.85 10.66 -19.78
CA PRO A 24 14.68 9.93 -20.25
C PRO A 24 13.71 9.59 -19.10
N TYR A 25 14.25 9.13 -17.97
CA TYR A 25 13.44 8.77 -16.80
C TYR A 25 12.72 9.98 -16.21
N ARG A 26 13.38 11.14 -16.15
CA ARG A 26 12.74 12.38 -15.71
C ARG A 26 11.54 12.72 -16.60
N LYS A 27 11.71 12.67 -17.92
CA LYS A 27 10.63 12.95 -18.87
C LYS A 27 9.46 11.98 -18.69
N HIS A 28 9.75 10.69 -18.50
CA HIS A 28 8.71 9.69 -18.22
C HIS A 28 7.96 9.98 -16.91
N VAL A 29 8.65 10.38 -15.84
CA VAL A 29 8.01 10.75 -14.57
C VAL A 29 7.12 11.99 -14.74
N GLU A 30 7.56 12.98 -15.51
CA GLU A 30 6.76 14.18 -15.83
C GLU A 30 5.51 13.84 -16.66
N ASP A 31 5.63 12.94 -17.63
CA ASP A 31 4.49 12.47 -18.42
C ASP A 31 3.51 11.67 -17.57
N LEU A 32 4.00 10.73 -16.75
CA LEU A 32 3.18 9.97 -15.80
C LEU A 32 2.44 10.89 -14.82
N ARG A 33 3.08 11.96 -14.35
CA ARG A 33 2.47 12.94 -13.44
C ARG A 33 1.18 13.55 -14.01
N LYS A 34 1.08 13.72 -15.33
CA LYS A 34 -0.11 14.30 -16.01
C LYS A 34 -1.34 13.38 -15.94
N TRP A 35 -1.14 12.08 -15.72
CA TRP A 35 -2.25 11.11 -15.61
C TRP A 35 -2.96 11.18 -14.26
N PHE A 36 -2.35 11.83 -13.26
CA PHE A 36 -2.90 11.95 -11.91
C PHE A 36 -3.34 13.39 -11.62
N LYS A 37 -4.43 13.55 -10.87
CA LYS A 37 -4.92 14.88 -10.45
C LYS A 37 -3.89 15.62 -9.59
N SER A 38 -3.17 14.89 -8.74
CA SER A 38 -2.08 15.42 -7.92
C SER A 38 -1.12 14.28 -7.56
N VAL A 39 0.17 14.54 -7.63
CA VAL A 39 1.23 13.61 -7.21
C VAL A 39 2.13 14.32 -6.22
N GLU A 40 2.45 13.66 -5.11
CA GLU A 40 3.37 14.16 -4.11
C GLU A 40 4.53 13.16 -3.91
N PHE A 41 5.75 13.69 -3.94
CA PHE A 41 6.96 12.92 -3.66
C PHE A 41 7.45 13.28 -2.25
N ARG A 42 7.64 12.25 -1.42
CA ARG A 42 8.09 12.39 -0.03
C ARG A 42 9.26 11.47 0.25
N TYR A 43 10.25 12.02 0.96
CA TYR A 43 11.35 11.25 1.53
C TYR A 43 10.87 10.45 2.73
N ILE A 44 11.27 9.18 2.77
CA ILE A 44 11.07 8.30 3.92
C ILE A 44 12.41 7.66 4.30
N PRO A 45 12.70 7.51 5.60
CA PRO A 45 13.82 6.69 6.07
C PRO A 45 13.76 5.26 5.50
N ARG A 46 14.92 4.66 5.27
CA ARG A 46 15.06 3.30 4.71
C ARG A 46 14.24 2.24 5.44
N PHE A 47 14.16 2.31 6.76
CA PHE A 47 13.33 1.42 7.59
C PHE A 47 11.84 1.46 7.24
N HIS A 48 11.36 2.54 6.62
CA HIS A 48 9.99 2.65 6.12
C HIS A 48 9.85 2.24 4.64
N ASN A 49 10.96 1.95 3.95
CA ASN A 49 11.00 1.50 2.56
C ASN A 49 11.31 -0.01 2.44
N GLU A 50 11.28 -0.75 3.55
CA GLU A 50 11.70 -2.17 3.62
C GLU A 50 11.04 -3.07 2.57
N LEU A 51 9.76 -2.84 2.26
CA LEU A 51 9.07 -3.63 1.23
C LEU A 51 9.68 -3.42 -0.16
N ALA A 52 9.93 -2.16 -0.54
CA ALA A 52 10.52 -1.85 -1.84
C ALA A 52 11.97 -2.34 -1.93
N ASP A 53 12.72 -2.22 -0.84
CA ASP A 53 14.08 -2.75 -0.72
C ASP A 53 14.10 -4.29 -0.85
N ALA A 54 13.16 -4.98 -0.20
CA ALA A 54 13.02 -6.44 -0.29
C ALA A 54 12.70 -6.87 -1.72
N LEU A 55 11.81 -6.15 -2.41
CA LEU A 55 11.47 -6.41 -3.81
C LEU A 55 12.68 -6.20 -4.74
N ALA A 56 13.40 -5.07 -4.59
CA ALA A 56 14.60 -4.82 -5.37
C ALA A 56 15.69 -5.86 -5.11
N THR A 57 15.82 -6.31 -3.86
CA THR A 57 16.75 -7.38 -3.48
C THR A 57 16.34 -8.71 -4.12
N LEU A 58 15.06 -9.08 -4.06
CA LEU A 58 14.56 -10.29 -4.71
C LEU A 58 14.80 -10.26 -6.23
N ASP A 59 14.50 -9.13 -6.88
CA ASP A 59 14.75 -8.95 -8.32
C ASP A 59 16.24 -9.10 -8.66
N SER A 60 17.13 -8.56 -7.83
CA SER A 60 18.58 -8.71 -8.02
C SER A 60 19.10 -10.15 -7.83
N MET A 61 18.37 -10.98 -7.06
CA MET A 61 18.70 -12.38 -6.83
C MET A 61 18.17 -13.29 -7.93
N LEU A 62 17.24 -12.82 -8.75
CA LEU A 62 16.76 -13.59 -9.89
C LEU A 62 17.89 -13.67 -10.93
N PRO A 63 18.33 -14.88 -11.31
CA PRO A 63 19.28 -15.01 -12.40
C PRO A 63 18.60 -14.47 -13.66
N TYR A 64 19.22 -13.50 -14.31
CA TYR A 64 18.80 -13.00 -15.62
C TYR A 64 19.49 -13.86 -16.68
N PRO A 65 18.86 -14.91 -17.24
CA PRO A 65 19.40 -15.55 -18.43
C PRO A 65 19.35 -14.51 -19.54
N GLY A 66 20.51 -14.09 -20.06
CA GLY A 66 20.68 -12.96 -20.99
C GLY A 66 19.97 -13.06 -22.35
N ASN A 67 18.98 -13.94 -22.46
CA ASN A 67 18.34 -14.42 -23.68
C ASN A 67 16.92 -14.98 -23.47
N VAL A 68 16.29 -14.82 -22.30
CA VAL A 68 14.86 -15.12 -22.14
C VAL A 68 14.09 -13.82 -22.18
N HIS A 69 13.12 -13.73 -23.10
CA HIS A 69 12.08 -12.70 -23.06
C HIS A 69 11.42 -12.76 -21.68
N ILE A 70 11.70 -11.76 -20.83
CA ILE A 70 10.87 -11.53 -19.66
C ILE A 70 9.52 -11.12 -20.22
N ASP A 71 8.52 -11.98 -20.08
CA ASP A 71 7.14 -11.59 -20.31
C ASP A 71 6.89 -10.38 -19.43
N GLN A 72 6.75 -9.23 -20.08
CA GLN A 72 6.53 -7.96 -19.42
C GLN A 72 5.31 -8.14 -18.51
N LEU A 73 5.50 -7.99 -17.20
CA LEU A 73 4.41 -8.08 -16.24
C LEU A 73 3.38 -7.02 -16.63
N GLU A 74 2.30 -7.44 -17.28
CA GLU A 74 1.20 -6.56 -17.65
C GLU A 74 0.50 -6.13 -16.36
N ILE A 75 0.88 -4.95 -15.86
CA ILE A 75 0.15 -4.28 -14.79
C ILE A 75 -1.13 -3.73 -15.43
N GLN A 76 -2.19 -4.54 -15.43
CA GLN A 76 -3.52 -4.10 -15.83
C GLN A 76 -4.05 -3.12 -14.77
N ILE A 77 -4.03 -1.83 -15.11
CA ILE A 77 -4.70 -0.80 -14.32
C ILE A 77 -6.21 -0.99 -14.55
N ARG A 78 -6.89 -1.65 -13.61
CA ARG A 78 -8.35 -1.70 -13.63
C ARG A 78 -8.91 -0.35 -13.19
N GLU A 79 -9.62 0.34 -14.08
CA GLU A 79 -10.32 1.60 -13.77
C GLU A 79 -11.39 1.43 -12.67
N ARG A 80 -11.94 0.22 -12.54
CA ARG A 80 -12.66 -0.18 -11.33
C ARG A 80 -11.63 -0.49 -10.26
N HIS A 81 -11.61 0.35 -9.22
CA HIS A 81 -11.19 -0.05 -7.89
C HIS A 81 -11.74 -1.46 -7.67
N GLY A 82 -10.86 -2.44 -7.42
CA GLY A 82 -11.30 -3.77 -7.03
C GLY A 82 -12.29 -3.55 -5.91
N TYR A 83 -13.56 -3.89 -6.16
CA TYR A 83 -14.69 -3.54 -5.32
C TYR A 83 -14.31 -3.94 -3.90
N CYS A 84 -13.94 -2.97 -3.05
CA CYS A 84 -13.93 -3.18 -1.62
C CYS A 84 -15.36 -3.57 -1.35
N SER A 85 -15.63 -4.85 -1.10
CA SER A 85 -16.96 -5.29 -0.71
C SER A 85 -17.41 -4.36 0.41
N ALA A 86 -18.28 -3.42 0.08
CA ALA A 86 -19.22 -2.90 1.03
C ALA A 86 -19.94 -4.16 1.49
N ILE A 87 -19.58 -4.64 2.67
CA ILE A 87 -20.21 -5.79 3.27
C ILE A 87 -21.64 -5.33 3.47
N GLU A 88 -22.54 -5.77 2.59
CA GLU A 88 -23.98 -5.66 2.83
C GLU A 88 -24.23 -6.49 4.08
N ILE A 89 -24.48 -5.77 5.18
CA ILE A 89 -24.66 -6.35 6.50
C ILE A 89 -26.02 -7.05 6.48
N GLU A 90 -26.02 -8.38 6.52
CA GLU A 90 -27.19 -9.16 6.92
C GLU A 90 -27.62 -8.70 8.32
N PRO A 91 -28.89 -8.28 8.50
CA PRO A 91 -29.34 -7.55 9.69
C PRO A 91 -29.43 -8.39 10.98
N ASP A 92 -29.13 -9.70 10.94
CA ASP A 92 -29.45 -10.63 12.04
C ASP A 92 -28.23 -11.16 12.81
N VAL A 93 -27.02 -10.70 12.49
CA VAL A 93 -25.81 -11.02 13.26
C VAL A 93 -25.29 -9.73 13.88
N GLN A 94 -25.28 -9.66 15.22
CA GLN A 94 -24.75 -8.55 15.99
C GLN A 94 -23.52 -7.95 15.30
N PRO A 95 -23.58 -6.69 14.81
CA PRO A 95 -22.58 -6.20 13.89
C PRO A 95 -21.22 -6.23 14.59
N TRP A 96 -20.28 -6.96 14.01
CA TRP A 96 -18.91 -7.09 14.51
C TRP A 96 -18.12 -5.78 14.32
N TYR A 97 -18.60 -4.90 13.43
CA TYR A 97 -17.99 -3.63 13.05
C TYR A 97 -17.78 -2.65 14.22
N PRO A 98 -18.79 -2.30 15.05
CA PRO A 98 -18.60 -1.41 16.20
C PRO A 98 -17.58 -1.94 17.21
N ASN A 99 -17.50 -3.27 17.37
CA ASN A 99 -16.57 -3.89 18.31
C ASN A 99 -15.12 -3.85 17.81
N ILE A 100 -14.90 -4.04 16.50
CA ILE A 100 -13.58 -3.91 15.89
C ILE A 100 -13.14 -2.44 15.84
N LYS A 101 -14.04 -1.52 15.44
CA LYS A 101 -13.75 -0.08 15.39
C LYS A 101 -13.30 0.43 16.76
N ARG A 102 -14.09 0.19 17.81
CA ARG A 102 -13.74 0.54 19.20
C ARG A 102 -12.43 -0.10 19.67
N PHE A 103 -12.18 -1.36 19.31
CA PHE A 103 -10.92 -2.01 19.66
C PHE A 103 -9.70 -1.39 18.93
N LEU A 104 -9.87 -0.90 17.70
CA LEU A 104 -8.80 -0.23 16.97
C LEU A 104 -8.57 1.21 17.46
N GLU A 105 -9.62 1.93 17.84
CA GLU A 105 -9.58 3.31 18.37
C GLU A 105 -9.08 3.36 19.82
N GLU A 106 -9.74 2.65 20.73
CA GLU A 106 -9.60 2.81 22.18
C GLU A 106 -8.87 1.63 22.83
N LYS A 107 -8.60 0.55 22.07
CA LYS A 107 -8.11 -0.75 22.60
C LYS A 107 -9.04 -1.41 23.61
N GLU A 108 -10.30 -1.00 23.64
CA GLU A 108 -11.31 -1.50 24.56
C GLU A 108 -12.15 -2.62 23.94
N TYR A 109 -12.61 -3.54 24.81
CA TYR A 109 -13.54 -4.60 24.45
C TYR A 109 -14.94 -4.25 24.97
N PRO A 110 -16.01 -4.80 24.38
CA PRO A 110 -17.34 -4.70 24.97
C PRO A 110 -17.33 -5.23 26.40
N GLU A 111 -17.99 -4.52 27.33
CA GLU A 111 -18.01 -4.86 28.76
C GLU A 111 -18.49 -6.31 29.02
N GLN A 112 -19.40 -6.81 28.19
CA GLN A 112 -19.96 -8.16 28.28
C GLN A 112 -19.24 -9.21 27.42
N ALA A 113 -18.10 -8.87 26.78
CA ALA A 113 -17.44 -9.80 25.87
C ALA A 113 -16.77 -10.98 26.61
N SER A 114 -17.12 -12.20 26.21
CA SER A 114 -16.46 -13.43 26.67
C SER A 114 -14.99 -13.50 26.21
N GLY A 115 -14.19 -14.36 26.84
CA GLY A 115 -12.78 -14.55 26.45
C GLY A 115 -12.60 -14.93 24.97
N ASP A 116 -13.48 -15.77 24.44
CA ASP A 116 -13.47 -16.16 23.03
C ASP A 116 -13.89 -15.01 22.11
N GLN A 117 -14.86 -14.18 22.51
CA GLN A 117 -15.24 -12.98 21.76
C GLN A 117 -14.08 -11.97 21.69
N LYS A 118 -13.37 -11.75 22.81
CA LYS A 118 -12.18 -10.89 22.84
C LYS A 118 -11.07 -11.44 21.92
N ARG A 119 -10.86 -12.76 21.89
CA ARG A 119 -9.91 -13.42 20.97
C ARG A 119 -10.33 -13.22 19.51
N THR A 120 -11.61 -13.38 19.20
CA THR A 120 -12.14 -13.17 17.85
C THR A 120 -11.99 -11.72 17.40
N ILE A 121 -12.28 -10.75 18.27
CA ILE A 121 -12.08 -9.32 17.98
C ILE A 121 -10.61 -9.04 17.66
N ARG A 122 -9.66 -9.54 18.47
CA ARG A 122 -8.22 -9.38 18.19
C ARG A 122 -7.82 -9.96 16.83
N ARG A 123 -8.28 -11.18 16.52
CA ARG A 123 -7.97 -11.88 15.26
C ARG A 123 -8.56 -11.19 14.04
N LEU A 124 -9.78 -10.67 14.15
CA LEU A 124 -10.39 -9.95 13.03
C LEU A 124 -9.71 -8.59 12.84
N SER A 125 -9.42 -7.88 13.93
CA SER A 125 -8.81 -6.54 13.88
C SER A 125 -7.44 -6.52 13.22
N SER A 126 -6.67 -7.63 13.22
CA SER A 126 -5.40 -7.69 12.49
C SER A 126 -5.57 -7.63 10.97
N GLY A 127 -6.77 -7.89 10.44
CA GLY A 127 -7.10 -7.75 9.03
C GLY A 127 -7.64 -6.37 8.65
N PHE A 128 -7.66 -5.40 9.56
CA PHE A 128 -8.17 -4.06 9.30
C PHE A 128 -7.24 -2.98 9.87
N PHE A 129 -7.28 -1.79 9.30
CA PHE A 129 -6.69 -0.60 9.90
C PHE A 129 -7.69 0.56 9.85
N LEU A 130 -7.54 1.49 10.79
CA LEU A 130 -8.37 2.68 10.89
C LEU A 130 -7.61 3.90 10.36
N SER A 131 -8.22 4.70 9.50
CA SER A 131 -7.70 6.00 9.06
C SER A 131 -8.81 7.04 9.16
N GLY A 132 -8.71 7.91 10.18
CA GLY A 132 -9.80 8.79 10.58
C GLY A 132 -10.99 7.98 11.11
N GLU A 133 -12.19 8.25 10.59
CA GLU A 133 -13.42 7.52 10.96
C GLU A 133 -13.68 6.27 10.10
N VAL A 134 -12.84 6.03 9.08
CA VAL A 134 -13.04 4.99 8.07
C VAL A 134 -12.18 3.77 8.36
N LEU A 135 -12.80 2.59 8.31
CA LEU A 135 -12.16 1.29 8.51
C LEU A 135 -11.79 0.67 7.15
N TYR A 136 -10.53 0.30 6.98
CA TYR A 136 -10.00 -0.30 5.76
C TYR A 136 -9.61 -1.75 6.01
N LYS A 137 -9.96 -2.65 5.07
CA LYS A 137 -9.57 -4.06 5.12
C LYS A 137 -8.19 -4.23 4.49
N LEU A 138 -7.25 -4.81 5.23
CA LEU A 138 -5.94 -5.23 4.72
C LEU A 138 -6.14 -6.50 3.90
N GLN A 139 -6.09 -6.39 2.57
CA GLN A 139 -5.96 -7.57 1.71
C GLN A 139 -4.52 -8.08 1.82
N ILE A 140 -4.32 -9.15 2.62
CA ILE A 140 -3.11 -9.96 2.51
C ILE A 140 -3.40 -10.99 1.42
N SER A 141 -2.97 -10.72 0.20
CA SER A 141 -2.89 -11.76 -0.83
C SER A 141 -1.75 -12.70 -0.43
N THR A 142 -2.09 -13.80 0.22
CA THR A 142 -1.25 -15.00 0.17
C THR A 142 -1.24 -15.52 -1.27
N PHE A 143 -0.05 -15.53 -1.86
CA PHE A 143 0.26 -16.20 -3.13
C PHE A 143 0.06 -17.71 -3.01
#